data_AF-A0A829BTT9-F1
#
_entry.id   AF-A0A829BTT9-F1
#
_cell.length_a   1.000
_cell.length_b   1.000
_cell.length_c   1.000
_cell.angle_alpha   90.00
_cell.angle_beta   90.00
_cell.angle_gamma   90.00
#
_symmetry.space_group_name_H-M   'P 1'
#
loop_
_entity.id
_entity.type
_entity.pdbx_description
1 polymer ?
#
loop_
_entity_poly.entity_id
_entity_poly.type
_entity_poly.pdbx_seq_one_letter_code
_entity_poly.pdbx_strand_id
1 'polypeptide(L)'
;MTKPKLIAAFCAVLYFIQAFLHFLILLGLPLGGFFFGGLYTVFPLWLRPANLFFALIWSFFAYFYLIYGQILPSRWPKAKLNLVMVTMTGLSLLATVFNLFISSSPLEKYGTGSMTALTFLLSCCLLVLSKKSR
;
A
#
# COMPACT_ATOMS: atom_id res chain seq x y z
N MET A 1 -11.79 -14.25 14.09
CA MET A 1 -11.18 -13.97 12.76
C MET A 1 -9.88 -14.76 12.66
N THR A 2 -9.62 -15.50 11.57
CA THR A 2 -8.39 -16.33 11.46
C THR A 2 -7.14 -15.47 11.30
N LYS A 3 -5.95 -15.99 11.66
CA LYS A 3 -4.68 -15.23 11.55
C LYS A 3 -4.44 -14.65 10.14
N PRO A 4 -4.64 -15.38 9.03
CA PRO A 4 -4.47 -14.82 7.68
C PRO A 4 -5.49 -13.71 7.36
N LYS A 5 -6.73 -13.83 7.85
CA LYS A 5 -7.76 -12.78 7.72
C LYS A 5 -7.33 -11.48 8.40
N LEU A 6 -6.79 -11.57 9.61
CA LEU A 6 -6.27 -10.41 10.34
C LEU A 6 -5.12 -9.75 9.58
N ILE A 7 -4.14 -10.52 9.14
CA ILE A 7 -2.99 -9.98 8.38
C ILE A 7 -3.46 -9.28 7.10
N ALA A 8 -4.37 -9.91 6.35
CA ALA A 8 -4.95 -9.32 5.15
C ALA A 8 -5.70 -8.00 5.44
N ALA A 9 -6.48 -7.94 6.52
CA ALA A 9 -7.16 -6.72 6.95
C ALA A 9 -6.14 -5.61 7.31
N PHE A 10 -5.09 -5.93 8.05
CA PHE A 10 -4.04 -4.96 8.40
C PHE A 10 -3.34 -4.41 7.16
N CYS A 11 -2.95 -5.26 6.21
CA CYS A 11 -2.39 -4.79 4.94
C CYS A 11 -3.36 -3.88 4.19
N ALA A 12 -4.65 -4.24 4.15
CA ALA A 12 -5.66 -3.42 3.50
C ALA A 12 -5.81 -2.04 4.16
N VAL A 13 -5.80 -1.98 5.49
CA VAL A 13 -5.82 -0.72 6.24
C VAL A 13 -4.59 0.13 5.92
N LEU A 14 -3.39 -0.45 5.89
CA LEU A 14 -2.17 0.28 5.57
C LEU A 14 -2.22 0.89 4.16
N TYR A 15 -2.68 0.13 3.16
CA TYR A 15 -2.89 0.64 1.81
C TYR A 15 -3.99 1.70 1.74
N PHE A 16 -5.06 1.54 2.52
CA PHE A 16 -6.13 2.53 2.57
C PHE A 16 -5.66 3.85 3.21
N ILE A 17 -4.81 3.81 4.24
CA ILE A 17 -4.18 5.00 4.80
C ILE A 17 -3.33 5.70 3.73
N GLN A 18 -2.52 4.96 2.96
CA GLN A 18 -1.76 5.53 1.83
C GLN A 18 -2.69 6.20 0.79
N ALA A 19 -3.78 5.52 0.42
CA ALA A 19 -4.77 6.06 -0.50
C ALA A 19 -5.38 7.37 0.02
N PHE A 20 -5.74 7.39 1.31
CA PHE A 20 -6.34 8.54 1.96
C PHE A 20 -5.37 9.71 2.04
N LEU A 21 -4.08 9.48 2.34
CA LEU A 21 -3.06 10.52 2.32
C LEU A 21 -2.92 11.16 0.93
N HIS A 22 -2.88 10.36 -0.13
CA HIS A 22 -2.87 10.89 -1.50
C HIS A 22 -4.14 11.65 -1.86
N PHE A 23 -5.31 11.21 -1.39
CA PHE A 23 -6.55 11.95 -1.55
C PHE A 23 -6.50 13.31 -0.83
N LEU A 24 -5.94 13.38 0.38
CA LEU A 24 -5.76 14.65 1.08
C LEU A 24 -4.78 15.59 0.34
N ILE A 25 -3.72 15.06 -0.28
CA ILE A 25 -2.81 15.84 -1.12
C ILE A 25 -3.52 16.39 -2.36
N LEU A 26 -4.39 15.60 -2.98
CA LEU A 26 -5.24 16.05 -4.09
C LEU A 26 -6.09 17.26 -3.69
N LEU A 27 -6.63 17.27 -2.46
CA LEU A 27 -7.38 18.41 -1.90
C LEU A 27 -6.48 19.61 -1.52
N GLY A 28 -5.16 19.46 -1.56
CA GLY A 28 -4.19 20.53 -1.32
C GLY A 28 -3.66 20.62 0.11
N LEU A 29 -3.83 19.58 0.94
CA LEU A 29 -3.25 19.57 2.28
C LEU A 29 -1.71 19.50 2.23
N PRO A 30 -1.02 20.07 3.24
CA PRO A 30 0.44 20.16 3.28
C PRO A 30 1.11 18.84 3.72
N LEU A 31 0.81 17.76 3.01
CA LEU A 31 1.29 16.40 3.32
C LEU A 31 2.45 15.96 2.44
N GLY A 32 3.03 16.87 1.66
CA GLY A 32 4.07 16.49 0.71
C GLY A 32 5.36 16.00 1.38
N GLY A 33 5.59 16.28 2.67
CA GLY A 33 6.66 15.65 3.45
C GLY A 33 6.61 14.11 3.47
N PHE A 34 5.42 13.50 3.29
CA PHE A 34 5.24 12.05 3.30
C PHE A 34 5.53 11.37 1.96
N PHE A 35 5.77 12.11 0.88
CA PHE A 35 5.94 11.56 -0.47
C PHE A 35 6.95 12.36 -1.30
N PHE A 36 7.50 11.75 -2.35
CA PHE A 36 8.35 12.45 -3.34
C PHE A 36 9.57 13.16 -2.72
N GLY A 37 10.21 12.54 -1.74
CA GLY A 37 11.40 13.09 -1.07
C GLY A 37 11.12 14.28 -0.16
N GLY A 38 9.85 14.64 0.08
CA GLY A 38 9.48 15.87 0.78
C GLY A 38 9.74 17.14 -0.02
N LEU A 39 9.83 17.03 -1.35
CA LEU A 39 10.25 18.12 -2.25
C LEU A 39 9.27 19.29 -2.24
N TYR A 40 7.99 19.02 -1.96
CA TYR A 40 6.95 20.02 -1.81
C TYR A 40 6.30 19.88 -0.43
N THR A 41 6.03 20.99 0.26
CA THR A 41 5.16 20.97 1.45
C THR A 41 3.71 20.81 1.04
N VAL A 42 3.26 21.65 0.09
CA VAL A 42 1.96 21.57 -0.59
C VAL A 42 2.21 21.26 -2.06
N PHE A 43 1.51 20.26 -2.61
CA PHE A 43 1.68 19.89 -4.02
C PHE A 43 1.19 20.98 -4.97
N PRO A 44 1.94 21.30 -6.04
CA PRO A 44 1.51 22.26 -7.04
C PRO A 44 0.31 21.71 -7.82
N LEU A 45 -0.60 22.59 -8.25
CA LEU A 45 -1.90 22.21 -8.82
C LEU A 45 -1.79 21.23 -9.99
N TRP A 46 -0.77 21.37 -10.85
CA TRP A 46 -0.55 20.51 -12.00
C TRP A 46 -0.10 19.08 -11.63
N LEU A 47 0.51 18.87 -10.46
CA LEU A 47 0.88 17.54 -9.95
C LEU A 47 -0.24 16.88 -9.13
N ARG A 48 -1.23 17.63 -8.66
CA ARG A 48 -2.31 17.08 -7.82
C ARG A 48 -3.11 15.97 -8.51
N PRO A 49 -3.46 16.04 -9.82
CA PRO A 49 -4.16 14.95 -10.49
C PRO A 49 -3.43 13.61 -10.45
N ALA A 50 -2.09 13.60 -10.41
CA ALA A 50 -1.32 12.35 -10.24
C ALA A 50 -1.61 11.67 -8.89
N ASN A 51 -1.93 12.44 -7.85
CA ASN A 51 -2.30 11.89 -6.55
C ASN A 51 -3.68 11.22 -6.56
N LEU A 52 -4.60 11.61 -7.46
CA LEU A 52 -5.83 10.85 -7.67
C LEU A 52 -5.52 9.44 -8.19
N PHE A 53 -4.60 9.33 -9.16
CA PHE A 53 -4.17 8.04 -9.70
C PHE A 53 -3.57 7.15 -8.60
N PHE A 54 -2.68 7.70 -7.77
CA PHE A 54 -2.12 6.97 -6.63
C PHE A 54 -3.19 6.56 -5.61
N ALA A 55 -4.11 7.47 -5.25
CA ALA A 55 -5.21 7.15 -4.33
C ALA A 55 -6.05 5.97 -4.84
N LEU A 56 -6.35 5.92 -6.14
CA LEU A 56 -7.08 4.83 -6.77
C LEU A 56 -6.27 3.51 -6.76
N ILE A 57 -4.98 3.56 -7.11
CA ILE A 57 -4.10 2.38 -7.08
C ILE A 57 -4.02 1.79 -5.66
N TRP A 58 -3.78 2.61 -4.64
CA TRP A 58 -3.66 2.11 -3.28
C TRP A 58 -4.99 1.58 -2.74
N SER A 59 -6.11 2.22 -3.11
CA SER A 59 -7.45 1.69 -2.79
C SER A 59 -7.70 0.34 -3.46
N PHE A 60 -7.31 0.20 -4.73
CA PHE A 60 -7.37 -1.06 -5.46
C PHE A 60 -6.50 -2.13 -4.82
N PHE A 61 -5.35 -1.74 -4.28
CA PHE A 61 -4.49 -2.66 -3.55
C PHE A 61 -5.16 -3.13 -2.27
N ALA A 62 -5.69 -2.22 -1.46
CA ALA A 62 -6.44 -2.58 -0.26
C ALA A 62 -7.58 -3.57 -0.56
N TYR A 63 -8.34 -3.33 -1.62
CA TYR A 63 -9.42 -4.21 -2.07
C TYR A 63 -8.94 -5.64 -2.35
N PHE A 64 -7.82 -5.82 -3.04
CA PHE A 64 -7.30 -7.16 -3.31
C PHE A 64 -6.82 -7.89 -2.05
N TYR A 65 -6.26 -7.20 -1.07
CA TYR A 65 -5.95 -7.83 0.22
C TYR A 65 -7.21 -8.29 0.95
N LEU A 66 -8.29 -7.50 0.94
CA LEU A 66 -9.57 -7.90 1.53
C LEU A 66 -10.16 -9.14 0.85
N ILE A 67 -10.09 -9.22 -0.48
CA ILE A 67 -10.54 -10.39 -1.25
C ILE A 67 -9.64 -11.60 -0.99
N TYR A 68 -8.32 -11.43 -1.01
CA TYR A 68 -7.37 -12.50 -0.79
C TYR A 68 -7.51 -13.10 0.62
N GLY A 69 -7.75 -12.24 1.61
CA GLY A 69 -8.08 -12.63 2.97
C GLY A 69 -9.46 -13.28 3.14
N GLN A 70 -10.30 -13.35 2.10
CA GLN A 70 -11.70 -13.83 2.20
C GLN A 70 -12.53 -13.00 3.20
N ILE A 71 -12.27 -11.70 3.29
CA ILE A 71 -13.10 -10.72 4.00
C ILE A 71 -14.20 -10.24 3.06
N LEU A 72 -13.86 -10.01 1.80
CA LEU A 72 -14.80 -9.74 0.72
C LEU A 72 -14.93 -10.96 -0.21
N PRO A 73 -16.11 -11.15 -0.83
CA PRO A 73 -16.31 -12.23 -1.79
C PRO A 73 -15.43 -12.03 -3.03
N SER A 74 -14.87 -13.13 -3.54
CA SER A 74 -14.08 -13.12 -4.76
C SER A 74 -14.81 -13.81 -5.90
N ARG A 75 -14.76 -13.22 -7.09
CA ARG A 75 -15.10 -13.91 -8.36
C ARG A 75 -13.84 -14.33 -9.15
N TRP A 76 -12.65 -14.05 -8.62
CA TRP A 76 -11.40 -14.26 -9.33
C TRP A 76 -10.87 -15.68 -9.11
N PRO A 77 -10.31 -16.33 -10.15
CA PRO A 77 -9.60 -17.59 -9.99
C PRO A 77 -8.44 -17.44 -8.99
N LYS A 78 -8.25 -18.45 -8.13
CA LYS A 78 -7.19 -18.46 -7.10
C LYS A 78 -5.79 -18.22 -7.67
N ALA A 79 -5.50 -18.74 -8.87
CA ALA A 79 -4.21 -18.55 -9.53
C ALA A 79 -3.96 -17.08 -9.90
N LYS A 80 -4.97 -16.38 -10.44
CA LYS A 80 -4.88 -14.95 -10.77
C LYS A 80 -4.71 -14.11 -9.52
N LEU A 81 -5.45 -14.40 -8.45
CA LEU A 81 -5.29 -13.72 -7.16
C LEU A 81 -3.89 -13.89 -6.60
N ASN A 82 -3.33 -15.11 -6.63
CA ASN A 82 -1.96 -15.35 -6.18
C ASN A 82 -0.94 -14.52 -6.98
N LEU A 83 -1.08 -14.47 -8.31
CA LEU A 83 -0.21 -13.67 -9.16
C LEU A 83 -0.29 -12.18 -8.78
N VAL A 84 -1.50 -11.64 -8.66
CA VAL A 84 -1.75 -10.26 -8.24
C VAL A 84 -1.07 -9.97 -6.90
N MET A 85 -1.25 -10.83 -5.90
CA MET A 85 -0.65 -10.64 -4.57
C MET A 85 0.88 -10.68 -4.61
N VAL A 86 1.49 -11.57 -5.41
CA VAL A 86 2.95 -11.62 -5.58
C VAL A 86 3.45 -10.34 -6.23
N THR A 87 2.80 -9.88 -7.29
CA THR A 87 3.14 -8.62 -7.96
C THR A 87 3.05 -7.43 -7.00
N MET A 88 1.95 -7.31 -6.25
CA MET A 88 1.76 -6.23 -5.28
C MET A 88 2.78 -6.28 -4.14
N THR A 89 3.12 -7.47 -3.66
CA THR A 89 4.16 -7.65 -2.63
C THR A 89 5.53 -7.21 -3.18
N GLY A 90 5.84 -7.53 -4.44
CA GLY A 90 7.04 -7.04 -5.11
C GLY A 90 7.06 -5.52 -5.26
N LEU A 91 5.91 -4.91 -5.59
CA LEU A 91 5.79 -3.45 -5.62
C LEU A 91 5.94 -2.83 -4.22
N SER A 92 5.44 -3.47 -3.16
CA SER A 92 5.65 -3.01 -1.78
C SER A 92 7.13 -3.02 -1.41
N LEU A 93 7.88 -4.05 -1.83
CA LEU A 93 9.32 -4.11 -1.63
C LEU A 93 10.01 -2.95 -2.33
N LEU A 94 9.65 -2.69 -3.59
CA LEU A 94 10.22 -1.57 -4.34
C LEU A 94 9.93 -0.23 -3.63
N ALA A 95 8.67 0.02 -3.28
CA ALA A 95 8.29 1.22 -2.53
C ALA A 95 9.02 1.34 -1.19
N THR A 96 9.23 0.22 -0.49
CA THR A 96 10.00 0.17 0.75
C THR A 96 11.45 0.59 0.51
N VAL A 97 12.08 0.09 -0.54
CA VAL A 97 13.47 0.45 -0.87
C VAL A 97 13.59 1.95 -1.16
N PHE A 98 12.70 2.49 -1.99
CA PHE A 98 12.71 3.91 -2.32
C PHE A 98 12.43 4.79 -1.09
N ASN A 99 11.39 4.49 -0.33
CA ASN A 99 11.00 5.33 0.80
C ASN A 99 12.01 5.24 1.95
N LEU A 100 12.50 4.05 2.31
CA LEU A 100 13.40 3.89 3.46
C LEU A 100 14.86 4.19 3.18
N PHE A 101 15.35 3.96 1.96
CA PHE A 101 16.79 4.06 1.69
C PHE A 101 17.14 5.21 0.74
N ILE A 102 16.21 5.62 -0.13
CA ILE A 102 16.49 6.62 -1.17
C ILE A 102 15.89 7.99 -0.79
N SER A 103 14.74 8.03 -0.11
CA SER A 103 14.10 9.30 0.25
C SER A 103 15.00 10.17 1.14
N SER A 104 15.02 11.45 0.81
CA SER A 104 15.63 12.54 1.59
C SER A 104 14.75 13.06 2.72
N SER A 105 13.44 12.77 2.71
CA SER A 105 12.51 13.28 3.73
C SER A 105 12.43 12.34 4.93
N PRO A 106 12.65 12.83 6.17
CA PRO A 106 12.45 12.02 7.37
C PRO A 106 11.02 11.51 7.52
N LEU A 107 10.02 12.30 7.12
CA LEU A 107 8.61 11.90 7.21
C LEU A 107 8.26 10.78 6.23
N GLU A 108 8.81 10.82 5.02
CA GLU A 108 8.63 9.73 4.06
C GLU A 108 9.42 8.50 4.49
N LYS A 109 10.65 8.67 4.97
CA LYS A 109 11.49 7.56 5.45
C LYS A 109 10.84 6.82 6.60
N TYR A 110 10.52 7.51 7.69
CA TYR A 110 10.04 6.88 8.91
C TYR A 110 8.52 6.73 8.97
N GLY A 111 7.75 7.53 8.23
CA GLY A 111 6.30 7.41 8.12
C GLY A 111 5.90 6.41 7.05
N THR A 112 5.80 6.86 5.80
CA THR A 112 5.30 6.04 4.69
C THR A 112 6.25 4.89 4.33
N GLY A 113 7.56 5.04 4.55
CA GLY A 113 8.57 4.00 4.38
C GLY A 113 8.41 2.84 5.36
N SER A 114 8.27 3.14 6.65
CA SER A 114 7.94 2.14 7.67
C SER A 114 6.61 1.45 7.38
N MET A 115 5.59 2.20 6.92
CA MET A 115 4.31 1.62 6.50
C MET A 115 4.46 0.66 5.31
N THR A 116 5.23 1.02 4.28
CA THR A 116 5.50 0.13 3.14
C THR A 116 6.29 -1.10 3.55
N ALA A 117 7.27 -0.95 4.44
CA ALA A 117 8.06 -2.07 4.97
C ALA A 117 7.18 -3.05 5.75
N LEU A 118 6.34 -2.53 6.66
CA LEU A 118 5.39 -3.32 7.43
C LEU A 118 4.41 -4.03 6.50
N THR A 119 3.88 -3.32 5.51
CA THR A 119 2.98 -3.91 4.49
C THR A 119 3.66 -5.04 3.74
N PHE A 120 4.91 -4.87 3.31
CA PHE A 120 5.70 -5.90 2.65
C PHE A 120 5.89 -7.15 3.53
N LEU A 121 6.33 -6.97 4.78
CA LEU A 121 6.56 -8.08 5.71
C LEU A 121 5.27 -8.86 6.01
N LEU A 122 4.18 -8.14 6.26
CA LEU A 122 2.86 -8.75 6.48
C LEU A 122 2.38 -9.50 5.24
N SER A 123 2.65 -8.97 4.04
CA SER A 123 2.29 -9.62 2.77
C SER A 123 3.07 -10.89 2.52
N CYS A 124 4.37 -10.90 2.82
CA CYS A 124 5.19 -12.12 2.80
C CYS A 124 4.64 -13.18 3.76
N CYS A 125 4.31 -12.78 4.99
CA CYS A 125 3.70 -13.68 5.97
C CYS A 125 2.37 -14.25 5.46
N LEU A 126 1.52 -13.40 4.89
CA LEU A 126 0.23 -13.81 4.32
C LEU A 126 0.40 -14.82 3.18
N LEU A 127 1.35 -14.60 2.28
CA LEU A 127 1.64 -15.51 1.17
C LEU A 127 2.16 -16.87 1.66
N VAL A 128 3.04 -16.89 2.67
CA VAL A 128 3.57 -18.13 3.26
C VAL A 128 2.46 -18.92 3.96
N LEU A 129 1.66 -18.25 4.79
CA LEU A 129 0.54 -18.90 5.49
C LEU A 129 -0.52 -19.42 4.53
N SER A 130 -0.78 -18.68 3.44
CA SER A 130 -1.75 -19.08 2.42
C SER A 130 -1.29 -20.24 1.55
N LYS A 131 0.02 -20.51 1.47
CA LYS A 131 0.57 -21.73 0.86
C LYS A 131 0.44 -22.94 1.78
N LYS A 132 0.63 -22.77 3.10
CA LYS A 132 0.57 -23.87 4.09
C LYS A 132 -0.85 -24.36 4.39
N SER A 133 -1.84 -23.50 4.21
CA SER A 133 -3.27 -23.82 4.40
C SER A 133 -3.95 -24.42 3.16
N ARG A 134 -3.19 -24.69 2.09
CA ARG A 134 -3.66 -25.31 0.84
C ARG A 134 -3.01 -26.67 0.69
#